data_AF-A0A4Y1X0M4-F1
#
_entry.id   AF-A0A4Y1X0M4-F1
#
_cell.length_a   1.000
_cell.length_b   1.000
_cell.length_c   1.000
_cell.angle_alpha   90.00
_cell.angle_beta   90.00
_cell.angle_gamma   90.00
#
_symmetry.space_group_name_H-M   'P 1'
#
loop_
_entity.id
_entity.type
_entity.pdbx_description
1 polymer ?
#
loop_
_entity_poly.entity_id
_entity_poly.type
_entity_poly.pdbx_seq_one_letter_code
_entity_poly.pdbx_strand_id
1 'polypeptide(L)'
;MNKFLAIAALSALAFTGCMDDDNGKWKEQQQVMPGMSIYNSTMMQQNISMQMAGAGLRLASLLAEAEKQNPGKPLAEIELDKIKVKLDKSEYTLQILLFGPGTKITKSGPEGWLISYAEGTQQADGYILEGSLKVNTGNAEQLAGTSYPDNMWSVEMQPDFVIKAISRNAVGNNEQTTIQMKDGKTSLFRDPSGTAAYVVTLENIRANFETTSSGKEYVSAWNGRLTLTPEEDESVAFSDIWDDDLKADGAAQGLSIYANSTETAPMGLSYKVQGGVYNFFSRVASNSVGVYTQIVEGSQICEFMQVGDYDPTLFPSPKVECKWTYEGGRLSYTVFYNGFSYTI
;
A
#
# COMPACT_ATOMS: atom_id res chain seq x y z
N MET A 1 9.60 -26.95 -21.48
CA MET A 1 9.87 -26.72 -20.05
C MET A 1 9.83 -25.21 -19.86
N ASN A 2 8.62 -24.69 -19.66
CA ASN A 2 8.31 -23.28 -19.91
C ASN A 2 8.55 -22.44 -18.66
N LYS A 3 9.38 -21.41 -18.81
CA LYS A 3 9.76 -20.44 -17.77
C LYS A 3 8.66 -19.41 -17.45
N PHE A 4 7.40 -19.75 -17.70
CA PHE A 4 6.22 -18.90 -17.52
C PHE A 4 5.60 -18.95 -16.11
N LEU A 5 6.23 -19.64 -15.16
CA LEU A 5 5.71 -19.88 -13.80
C LEU A 5 6.41 -19.06 -12.69
N ALA A 6 7.19 -18.02 -13.03
CA ALA A 6 7.94 -17.22 -12.05
C ALA A 6 7.25 -15.93 -11.56
N ILE A 7 5.93 -15.78 -11.76
CA ILE A 7 5.12 -14.68 -11.16
C ILE A 7 4.13 -15.27 -10.16
N ALA A 8 4.68 -15.94 -9.15
CA ALA A 8 3.94 -16.36 -7.97
C ALA A 8 4.91 -16.36 -6.80
N ALA A 9 5.07 -15.21 -6.15
CA ALA A 9 5.18 -15.14 -4.69
C ALA A 9 5.41 -13.69 -4.28
N LEU A 10 4.31 -13.00 -3.96
CA LEU A 10 4.22 -11.95 -2.93
C LEU A 10 2.82 -11.32 -2.83
N SER A 11 1.78 -11.98 -3.33
CA SER A 11 0.44 -11.83 -2.75
C SER A 11 0.38 -12.62 -1.45
N ALA A 12 0.78 -11.99 -0.34
CA ALA A 12 0.53 -12.52 0.98
C ALA A 12 -0.97 -12.35 1.35
N LEU A 13 -1.84 -13.07 0.66
CA LEU A 13 -3.15 -13.52 1.15
C LEU A 13 -3.39 -14.95 0.64
N ALA A 14 -3.00 -15.90 1.50
CA ALA A 14 -3.49 -17.27 1.66
C ALA A 14 -3.99 -18.05 0.41
N PHE A 15 -3.10 -18.79 -0.25
CA PHE A 15 -3.46 -20.05 -0.93
C PHE A 15 -2.82 -21.26 -0.24
N THR A 16 -2.87 -21.29 1.10
CA THR A 16 -2.47 -22.47 1.90
C THR A 16 -3.60 -23.01 2.76
N GLY A 17 -4.86 -22.69 2.45
CA GLY A 17 -5.95 -23.56 2.89
C GLY A 17 -5.76 -24.90 2.21
N CYS A 18 -5.69 -25.99 2.99
CA CYS A 18 -5.58 -27.35 2.49
C CYS A 18 -6.52 -27.54 1.30
N MET A 19 -5.95 -27.89 0.15
CA MET A 19 -6.70 -28.35 -1.01
C MET A 19 -7.42 -29.63 -0.60
N ASP A 20 -8.69 -29.54 -0.23
CA ASP A 20 -9.57 -30.70 -0.28
C ASP A 20 -9.91 -30.92 -1.76
N ASP A 21 -9.53 -32.08 -2.28
CA ASP A 21 -9.76 -32.59 -3.64
C ASP A 21 -11.26 -32.81 -3.97
N ASP A 22 -12.16 -32.07 -3.34
CA ASP A 22 -13.59 -32.17 -3.59
C ASP A 22 -13.94 -31.44 -4.90
N ASN A 23 -14.12 -32.26 -5.94
CA ASN A 23 -14.06 -31.99 -7.38
C ASN A 23 -15.00 -30.90 -7.98
N GLY A 24 -15.75 -30.14 -7.16
CA GLY A 24 -16.61 -29.03 -7.59
C GLY A 24 -15.99 -27.65 -7.34
N LYS A 25 -15.63 -27.37 -6.08
CA LYS A 25 -15.12 -26.04 -5.66
C LYS A 25 -13.76 -25.71 -6.28
N TRP A 26 -12.91 -26.72 -6.45
CA TRP A 26 -11.63 -26.56 -7.15
C TRP A 26 -11.80 -26.10 -8.60
N LYS A 27 -12.79 -26.64 -9.32
CA LYS A 27 -13.03 -26.26 -10.72
C LYS A 27 -13.53 -24.83 -10.84
N GLU A 28 -14.40 -24.41 -9.94
CA GLU A 28 -14.89 -23.02 -9.85
C GLU A 28 -13.73 -22.05 -9.54
N GLN A 29 -12.86 -22.42 -8.60
CA GLN A 29 -11.67 -21.64 -8.29
C GLN A 29 -10.71 -21.55 -9.49
N GLN A 30 -10.45 -22.67 -10.19
CA GLN A 30 -9.57 -22.69 -11.36
C GLN A 30 -9.99 -21.70 -12.45
N GLN A 31 -11.29 -21.46 -12.62
CA GLN A 31 -11.81 -20.54 -13.63
C GLN A 31 -11.43 -19.08 -13.36
N VAL A 32 -11.24 -18.69 -12.08
CA VAL A 32 -10.88 -17.33 -11.70
C VAL A 32 -9.39 -17.15 -11.41
N MET A 33 -8.60 -18.24 -11.39
CA MET A 33 -7.15 -18.19 -11.09
C MET A 33 -6.37 -17.20 -11.97
N PRO A 34 -6.59 -17.10 -13.30
CA PRO A 34 -5.91 -16.09 -14.10
C PRO A 34 -6.28 -14.66 -13.68
N GLY A 35 -7.55 -14.43 -13.33
CA GLY A 35 -8.00 -13.16 -12.74
C GLY A 35 -7.27 -12.85 -11.44
N MET A 36 -7.12 -13.83 -10.55
CA MET A 36 -6.36 -13.67 -9.31
C MET A 36 -4.90 -13.31 -9.54
N SER A 37 -4.27 -13.85 -10.59
CA SER A 37 -2.90 -13.45 -10.98
C SER A 37 -2.81 -11.99 -11.43
N ILE A 38 -3.82 -11.47 -12.16
CA ILE A 38 -3.92 -10.05 -12.53
C ILE A 38 -4.04 -9.19 -11.26
N TYR A 39 -4.98 -9.54 -10.39
CA TYR A 39 -5.22 -8.84 -9.13
C TYR A 39 -3.95 -8.79 -8.27
N ASN A 40 -3.32 -9.94 -8.03
CA ASN A 40 -2.13 -10.04 -7.19
C ASN A 40 -0.95 -9.22 -7.72
N SER A 41 -0.69 -9.28 -9.03
CA SER A 41 0.40 -8.52 -9.65
C SER A 41 0.12 -7.01 -9.57
N THR A 42 -1.11 -6.61 -9.83
CA THR A 42 -1.51 -5.20 -9.79
C THR A 42 -1.48 -4.64 -8.37
N MET A 43 -1.97 -5.40 -7.39
CA MET A 43 -1.91 -5.00 -5.98
C MET A 43 -0.49 -4.91 -5.46
N MET A 44 0.39 -5.81 -5.87
CA MET A 44 1.81 -5.72 -5.49
C MET A 44 2.46 -4.45 -6.04
N GLN A 45 2.24 -4.15 -7.33
CA GLN A 45 2.70 -2.89 -7.93
C GLN A 45 2.13 -1.68 -7.19
N GLN A 46 0.82 -1.66 -6.95
CA GLN A 46 0.13 -0.59 -6.26
C GLN A 46 0.66 -0.39 -4.83
N ASN A 47 0.84 -1.47 -4.06
CA ASN A 47 1.31 -1.41 -2.68
C ASN A 47 2.75 -0.89 -2.59
N ILE A 48 3.63 -1.32 -3.50
CA ILE A 48 5.01 -0.79 -3.60
C ILE A 48 4.97 0.71 -3.90
N SER A 49 4.18 1.12 -4.89
CA SER A 49 4.08 2.52 -5.30
C SER A 49 3.44 3.41 -4.22
N MET A 50 2.61 2.84 -3.34
CA MET A 50 1.95 3.56 -2.23
C MET A 50 2.80 3.67 -0.97
N GLN A 51 3.98 3.06 -0.87
CA GLN A 51 4.79 3.09 0.36
C GLN A 51 5.13 4.52 0.81
N MET A 52 5.46 5.41 -0.13
CA MET A 52 5.72 6.82 0.16
C MET A 52 4.47 7.55 0.64
N ALA A 53 3.32 7.33 -0.01
CA ALA A 53 2.05 7.92 0.40
C ALA A 53 1.66 7.44 1.80
N GLY A 54 1.81 6.15 2.06
CA GLY A 54 1.57 5.55 3.38
C GLY A 54 2.47 6.16 4.46
N ALA A 55 3.75 6.40 4.18
CA ALA A 55 4.66 7.05 5.14
C ALA A 55 4.24 8.49 5.44
N GLY A 56 3.86 9.27 4.41
CA GLY A 56 3.40 10.64 4.59
C GLY A 56 2.08 10.75 5.35
N LEU A 57 1.11 9.86 5.07
CA LEU A 57 -0.16 9.80 5.81
C LEU A 57 0.04 9.38 7.27
N ARG A 58 0.91 8.40 7.53
CA ARG A 58 1.30 8.02 8.89
C ARG A 58 1.96 9.18 9.64
N LEU A 59 2.82 9.94 8.97
CA LEU A 59 3.43 11.13 9.57
C LEU A 59 2.38 12.20 9.86
N ALA A 60 1.46 12.45 8.92
CA ALA A 60 0.36 13.39 9.12
C ALA A 60 -0.47 13.02 10.35
N SER A 61 -0.78 11.73 10.53
CA SER A 61 -1.51 11.25 11.69
C SER A 61 -0.75 11.42 13.01
N LEU A 62 0.56 11.14 13.01
CA LEU A 62 1.42 11.37 14.17
C LEU A 62 1.51 12.85 14.55
N LEU A 63 1.64 13.76 13.57
CA LEU A 63 1.72 15.20 13.81
C LEU A 63 0.38 15.78 14.28
N ALA A 64 -0.74 15.32 13.71
CA ALA A 64 -2.07 15.72 14.15
C ALA A 64 -2.34 15.27 15.60
N GLU A 65 -1.98 14.02 15.95
CA GLU A 65 -2.09 13.54 17.32
C GLU A 65 -1.16 14.32 18.28
N ALA A 66 0.06 14.64 17.84
CA ALA A 66 1.02 15.40 18.64
C ALA A 66 0.48 16.79 19.00
N GLU A 67 -0.08 17.52 18.04
CA GLU A 67 -0.73 18.82 18.26
C GLU A 67 -1.93 18.69 19.19
N LYS A 68 -2.81 17.70 18.96
CA LYS A 68 -3.99 17.44 19.78
C LYS A 68 -3.63 17.23 21.26
N GLN A 69 -2.58 16.47 21.53
CA GLN A 69 -2.11 16.21 22.90
C GLN A 69 -1.34 17.39 23.51
N ASN A 70 -0.85 18.34 22.71
CA ASN A 70 -0.04 19.47 23.14
C ASN A 70 -0.54 20.78 22.52
N PRO A 71 -1.79 21.19 22.80
CA PRO A 71 -2.43 22.31 22.12
C PRO A 71 -1.64 23.61 22.31
N GLY A 72 -1.40 24.31 21.21
CA GLY A 72 -0.69 25.60 21.19
C GLY A 72 0.84 25.52 21.31
N LYS A 73 1.41 24.31 21.38
CA LYS A 73 2.87 24.12 21.36
C LYS A 73 3.34 23.90 19.92
N PRO A 74 4.40 24.60 19.44
CA PRO A 74 4.92 24.36 18.10
C PRO A 74 5.37 22.91 17.91
N LEU A 75 5.04 22.29 16.77
CA LEU A 75 5.40 20.88 16.49
C LEU A 75 6.91 20.63 16.59
N ALA A 76 7.74 21.64 16.31
CA ALA A 76 9.19 21.57 16.45
C ALA A 76 9.67 21.35 17.90
N GLU A 77 8.85 21.68 18.90
CA GLU A 77 9.18 21.54 20.33
C GLU A 77 8.58 20.27 20.96
N ILE A 78 7.82 19.49 20.18
CA ILE A 78 7.16 18.28 20.66
C ILE A 78 8.05 17.07 20.34
N GLU A 79 8.31 16.26 21.36
CA GLU A 79 9.03 15.00 21.23
C GLU A 79 8.08 13.91 20.71
N LEU A 80 8.12 13.65 19.39
CA LEU A 80 7.18 12.73 18.73
C LEU A 80 7.24 11.28 19.24
N ASP A 81 8.40 10.85 19.74
CA ASP A 81 8.60 9.51 20.32
C ASP A 81 7.95 9.34 21.70
N LYS A 82 7.46 10.44 22.29
CA LYS A 82 6.69 10.45 23.54
C LYS A 82 5.17 10.54 23.33
N ILE A 83 4.70 10.69 22.10
CA ILE A 83 3.27 10.68 21.80
C ILE A 83 2.73 9.27 21.98
N LYS A 84 1.69 9.14 22.82
CA LYS A 84 1.13 7.85 23.19
C LYS A 84 -0.37 7.82 22.97
N VAL A 85 -0.86 6.66 22.58
CA VAL A 85 -2.29 6.40 22.37
C VAL A 85 -2.68 5.11 23.09
N LYS A 86 -3.96 5.01 23.43
CA LYS A 86 -4.52 3.79 24.01
C LYS A 86 -5.10 2.93 22.90
N LEU A 87 -4.73 1.65 22.92
CA LEU A 87 -5.39 0.60 22.15
C LEU A 87 -5.87 -0.45 23.14
N ASP A 88 -7.18 -0.67 23.19
CA ASP A 88 -7.85 -1.47 24.21
C ASP A 88 -7.45 -1.08 25.65
N LYS A 89 -6.75 -1.97 26.35
CA LYS A 89 -6.32 -1.81 27.75
C LYS A 89 -4.86 -1.37 27.89
N SER A 90 -4.17 -1.16 26.79
CA SER A 90 -2.73 -0.91 26.75
C SER A 90 -2.41 0.44 26.13
N GLU A 91 -1.30 1.02 26.57
CA GLU A 91 -0.79 2.29 26.04
C GLU A 91 0.46 2.01 25.21
N TYR A 92 0.52 2.62 24.03
CA TYR A 92 1.60 2.42 23.07
C TYR A 92 2.12 3.76 22.57
N THR A 93 3.41 3.83 22.27
CA THR A 93 3.98 4.95 21.51
C THR A 93 3.42 4.92 20.09
N LEU A 94 2.81 6.02 19.65
CA LEU A 94 2.15 6.09 18.34
C LEU A 94 3.15 5.91 17.18
N GLN A 95 4.36 6.47 17.31
CA GLN A 95 5.42 6.26 16.32
C GLN A 95 5.73 4.78 16.09
N ILE A 96 5.77 3.96 17.15
CA ILE A 96 6.03 2.52 17.04
C ILE A 96 4.86 1.83 16.33
N LEU A 97 3.62 2.21 16.65
CA LEU A 97 2.44 1.63 16.00
C LEU A 97 2.42 1.89 14.49
N LEU A 98 2.73 3.12 14.08
CA LEU A 98 2.62 3.54 12.68
C LEU A 98 3.83 3.12 11.83
N PHE A 99 5.02 3.10 12.41
CA PHE A 99 6.29 2.93 11.66
C PHE A 99 7.13 1.72 12.10
N GLY A 100 6.64 0.95 13.06
CA GLY A 100 7.38 -0.18 13.63
C GLY A 100 8.54 0.24 14.54
N PRO A 101 9.15 -0.73 15.23
CA PRO A 101 10.26 -0.48 16.13
C PRO A 101 11.52 -0.05 15.36
N GLY A 102 12.34 0.79 15.99
CA GLY A 102 13.63 1.23 15.44
C GLY A 102 13.56 2.38 14.43
N THR A 103 12.37 2.71 13.91
CA THR A 103 12.19 3.88 13.04
C THR A 103 12.43 5.17 13.81
N LYS A 104 13.19 6.09 13.20
CA LYS A 104 13.47 7.42 13.72
C LYS A 104 12.80 8.49 12.86
N ILE A 105 12.20 9.48 13.50
CA ILE A 105 11.59 10.63 12.83
C ILE A 105 12.25 11.89 13.37
N THR A 106 12.89 12.67 12.49
CA THR A 106 13.60 13.89 12.86
C THR A 106 13.21 15.04 11.95
N LYS A 107 13.32 16.28 12.44
CA LYS A 107 13.17 17.47 11.60
C LYS A 107 14.30 17.54 10.56
N SER A 108 13.95 17.91 9.34
CA SER A 108 14.83 18.10 8.19
C SER A 108 14.65 19.52 7.65
N GLY A 109 15.25 20.49 8.32
CA GLY A 109 15.02 21.91 8.05
C GLY A 109 13.67 22.43 8.57
N PRO A 110 13.25 23.65 8.17
CA PRO A 110 12.04 24.29 8.70
C PRO A 110 10.75 23.56 8.31
N GLU A 111 10.67 23.08 7.06
CA GLU A 111 9.46 22.53 6.43
C GLU A 111 9.58 21.03 6.13
N GLY A 112 10.52 20.34 6.76
CA GLY A 112 10.82 18.95 6.40
C GLY A 112 10.91 18.00 7.60
N TRP A 113 10.63 16.73 7.33
CA TRP A 113 10.84 15.61 8.23
C TRP A 113 11.64 14.52 7.50
N LEU A 114 12.51 13.84 8.23
CA LEU A 114 13.23 12.66 7.77
C LEU A 114 12.73 11.45 8.56
N ILE A 115 12.23 10.45 7.86
CA ILE A 115 11.81 9.16 8.42
C ILE A 115 12.89 8.16 8.04
N SER A 116 13.61 7.61 9.01
CA SER A 116 14.68 6.63 8.80
C SER A 116 14.28 5.29 9.38
N TYR A 117 14.13 4.29 8.50
CA TYR A 117 13.73 2.94 8.87
C TYR A 117 14.94 2.08 9.25
N ALA A 118 14.77 1.23 10.26
CA ALA A 118 15.81 0.29 10.69
C ALA A 118 15.89 -0.93 9.77
N GLU A 119 17.11 -1.42 9.54
CA GLU A 119 17.34 -2.62 8.74
C GLU A 119 16.60 -3.85 9.29
N GLY A 120 16.10 -4.69 8.39
CA GLY A 120 15.51 -5.99 8.73
C GLY A 120 14.20 -5.96 9.51
N THR A 121 13.60 -4.78 9.75
CA THR A 121 12.34 -4.66 10.50
C THR A 121 11.14 -4.69 9.57
N GLN A 122 10.31 -5.73 9.69
CA GLN A 122 9.07 -5.85 8.95
C GLN A 122 8.01 -4.89 9.51
N GLN A 123 7.40 -4.12 8.61
CA GLN A 123 6.27 -3.23 8.86
C GLN A 123 4.96 -4.01 8.97
N ALA A 124 3.90 -3.36 9.47
CA ALA A 124 2.60 -4.00 9.67
C ALA A 124 1.96 -4.51 8.37
N ASP A 125 2.26 -3.87 7.24
CA ASP A 125 1.83 -4.24 5.89
C ASP A 125 2.64 -5.39 5.27
N GLY A 126 3.64 -5.92 5.98
CA GLY A 126 4.43 -7.07 5.56
C GLY A 126 5.70 -6.74 4.77
N TYR A 127 5.93 -5.48 4.40
CA TYR A 127 7.19 -5.08 3.76
C TYR A 127 8.27 -4.79 4.80
N ILE A 128 9.53 -4.97 4.42
CA ILE A 128 10.68 -4.42 5.16
C ILE A 128 11.08 -3.14 4.42
N LEU A 129 11.07 -2.02 5.13
CA LEU A 129 11.51 -0.73 4.60
C LEU A 129 12.87 -0.42 5.23
N GLU A 130 13.84 0.00 4.43
CA GLU A 130 15.16 0.40 4.91
C GLU A 130 15.59 1.70 4.23
N GLY A 131 16.52 2.42 4.84
CA GLY A 131 16.92 3.75 4.39
C GLY A 131 15.93 4.83 4.82
N SER A 132 15.86 5.93 4.07
CA SER A 132 15.14 7.11 4.52
C SER A 132 14.15 7.69 3.51
N LEU A 133 13.06 8.26 4.03
CA LEU A 133 12.13 9.10 3.27
C LEU A 133 12.18 10.51 3.81
N LYS A 134 12.17 11.50 2.93
CA LYS A 134 12.00 12.91 3.30
C LYS A 134 10.57 13.34 3.00
N VAL A 135 9.90 13.90 3.99
CA VAL A 135 8.59 14.54 3.81
C VAL A 135 8.79 16.04 3.85
N ASN A 136 8.42 16.75 2.80
CA ASN A 136 8.34 18.20 2.77
C ASN A 136 6.88 18.61 2.98
N THR A 137 6.62 19.51 3.93
CA THR A 137 5.27 19.90 4.32
C THR A 137 4.82 21.23 3.70
N GLY A 138 5.64 21.87 2.85
CA GLY A 138 5.22 22.99 2.00
C GLY A 138 4.80 24.28 2.72
N ASN A 139 5.21 24.47 3.99
CA ASN A 139 4.70 25.45 4.98
C ASN A 139 3.39 25.08 5.71
N ALA A 140 2.70 24.01 5.34
CA ALA A 140 1.58 23.48 6.11
C ALA A 140 2.09 22.47 7.16
N GLU A 141 2.19 22.86 8.43
CA GLU A 141 2.58 21.95 9.51
C GLU A 141 1.64 20.73 9.67
N GLN A 142 0.37 20.90 9.32
CA GLN A 142 -0.66 19.86 9.30
C GLN A 142 -1.16 19.59 7.88
N LEU A 143 -1.46 18.32 7.58
CA LEU A 143 -2.00 17.93 6.27
C LEU A 143 -3.36 18.62 5.99
N ALA A 144 -4.18 18.81 7.02
CA ALA A 144 -5.46 19.53 6.91
C ALA A 144 -5.31 21.00 6.47
N GLY A 145 -4.12 21.60 6.66
CA GLY A 145 -3.80 22.97 6.28
C GLY A 145 -3.16 23.10 4.88
N THR A 146 -3.03 22.01 4.13
CA THR A 146 -2.49 22.04 2.76
C THR A 146 -3.51 22.61 1.76
N SER A 147 -2.99 23.11 0.63
CA SER A 147 -3.80 23.57 -0.49
C SER A 147 -3.17 23.22 -1.84
N TYR A 148 -4.02 22.88 -2.81
CA TYR A 148 -3.60 22.64 -4.18
C TYR A 148 -3.61 23.93 -5.02
N PRO A 149 -2.63 24.19 -5.89
CA PRO A 149 -1.40 23.41 -6.12
C PRO A 149 -0.19 23.89 -5.28
N ASP A 150 -0.32 24.99 -4.54
CA ASP A 150 0.83 25.77 -4.08
C ASP A 150 1.43 25.27 -2.75
N ASN A 151 0.66 24.56 -1.92
CA ASN A 151 1.06 24.14 -0.57
C ASN A 151 0.65 22.68 -0.32
N MET A 152 1.25 21.77 -1.09
CA MET A 152 1.06 20.33 -0.92
C MET A 152 2.24 19.73 -0.18
N TRP A 153 2.00 18.65 0.55
CA TRP A 153 3.10 17.84 1.05
C TRP A 153 3.71 17.03 -0.10
N SER A 154 5.03 16.86 -0.10
CA SER A 154 5.73 15.90 -0.94
C SER A 154 6.44 14.85 -0.10
N VAL A 155 6.44 13.61 -0.59
CA VAL A 155 7.23 12.52 0.00
C VAL A 155 8.25 12.05 -1.03
N GLU A 156 9.52 12.12 -0.66
CA GLU A 156 10.67 11.91 -1.53
C GLU A 156 11.55 10.79 -0.98
N MET A 157 11.78 9.77 -1.81
CA MET A 157 12.74 8.71 -1.49
C MET A 157 14.17 9.26 -1.43
N GLN A 158 14.91 8.90 -0.39
CA GLN A 158 16.35 9.17 -0.36
C GLN A 158 17.11 8.07 -1.10
N PRO A 159 18.37 8.30 -1.54
CA PRO A 159 19.12 7.33 -2.34
C PRO A 159 19.36 5.97 -1.68
N ASP A 160 19.24 5.89 -0.35
CA ASP A 160 19.39 4.68 0.45
C ASP A 160 18.07 3.92 0.64
N PHE A 161 16.93 4.46 0.20
CA PHE A 161 15.62 3.87 0.44
C PHE A 161 15.38 2.63 -0.43
N VAL A 162 15.10 1.50 0.23
CA VAL A 162 14.81 0.23 -0.44
C VAL A 162 13.59 -0.45 0.20
N ILE A 163 12.87 -1.19 -0.63
CA ILE A 163 11.75 -2.03 -0.18
C ILE A 163 12.16 -3.48 -0.33
N LYS A 164 11.92 -4.27 0.70
CA LYS A 164 12.15 -5.71 0.71
C LYS A 164 10.83 -6.40 0.97
N ALA A 165 10.58 -7.45 0.21
CA ALA A 165 9.35 -8.21 0.28
C ALA A 165 9.67 -9.68 0.57
N ILE A 166 8.95 -10.30 1.49
CA ILE A 166 9.14 -11.70 1.90
C ILE A 166 8.18 -12.61 1.12
N SER A 167 8.74 -13.41 0.22
CA SER A 167 8.06 -14.48 -0.50
C SER A 167 8.32 -15.84 0.14
N ARG A 168 7.55 -16.86 -0.26
CA ARG A 168 7.91 -18.26 0.00
C ARG A 168 8.33 -18.93 -1.30
N ASN A 169 9.45 -19.62 -1.29
CA ASN A 169 9.90 -20.40 -2.44
C ASN A 169 9.14 -21.73 -2.56
N ALA A 170 9.41 -22.49 -3.63
CA ALA A 170 8.72 -23.75 -3.95
C ALA A 170 8.87 -24.85 -2.87
N VAL A 171 9.87 -24.74 -1.99
CA VAL A 171 10.09 -25.68 -0.86
C VAL A 171 9.59 -25.13 0.48
N GLY A 172 8.89 -23.98 0.45
CA GLY A 172 8.25 -23.37 1.62
C GLY A 172 9.15 -22.49 2.49
N ASN A 173 10.40 -22.26 2.08
CA ASN A 173 11.31 -21.36 2.80
C ASN A 173 11.02 -19.91 2.46
N ASN A 174 11.20 -19.02 3.44
CA ASN A 174 11.13 -17.59 3.20
C ASN A 174 12.29 -17.14 2.30
N GLU A 175 11.97 -16.36 1.29
CA GLU A 175 12.90 -15.71 0.39
C GLU A 175 12.63 -14.20 0.43
N GLN A 176 13.69 -13.40 0.41
CA GLN A 176 13.57 -11.96 0.44
C GLN A 176 13.95 -11.41 -0.93
N THR A 177 13.05 -10.63 -1.51
CA THR A 177 13.29 -9.94 -2.77
C THR A 177 13.45 -8.45 -2.50
N THR A 178 14.57 -7.88 -2.94
CA THR A 178 14.80 -6.43 -2.92
C THR A 178 14.14 -5.78 -4.12
N ILE A 179 13.42 -4.70 -3.87
CA ILE A 179 12.81 -3.80 -4.85
C ILE A 179 13.54 -2.47 -4.74
N GLN A 180 14.25 -2.12 -5.81
CA GLN A 180 15.01 -0.89 -5.92
C GLN A 180 14.08 0.23 -6.37
N MET A 181 13.90 1.22 -5.51
CA MET A 181 13.19 2.47 -5.83
C MET A 181 14.16 3.39 -6.58
N LYS A 182 13.74 3.93 -7.73
CA LYS A 182 14.61 4.68 -8.64
C LYS A 182 14.30 6.16 -8.67
N ASP A 183 13.02 6.49 -8.72
CA ASP A 183 12.52 7.86 -8.91
C ASP A 183 11.00 7.92 -8.68
N GLY A 184 10.46 9.12 -8.70
CA GLY A 184 9.04 9.40 -8.66
C GLY A 184 8.68 10.37 -7.55
N LYS A 185 7.49 10.95 -7.67
CA LYS A 185 6.98 11.94 -6.73
C LYS A 185 5.65 11.47 -6.17
N THR A 186 5.52 11.58 -4.86
CA THR A 186 4.24 11.45 -4.17
C THR A 186 3.85 12.79 -3.58
N SER A 187 2.59 13.19 -3.77
CA SER A 187 2.04 14.37 -3.10
C SER A 187 0.77 14.07 -2.34
N LEU A 188 0.61 14.75 -1.21
CA LEU A 188 -0.53 14.63 -0.31
C LEU A 188 -1.10 16.03 -0.06
N PHE A 189 -2.42 16.19 -0.18
CA PHE A 189 -3.06 17.46 0.09
C PHE A 189 -4.55 17.29 0.40
N ARG A 190 -5.14 18.30 1.03
CA ARG A 190 -6.58 18.39 1.25
C ARG A 190 -7.32 18.67 -0.05
N ASP A 191 -8.43 17.96 -0.29
CA ASP A 191 -9.22 18.16 -1.49
C ASP A 191 -9.78 19.61 -1.57
N PRO A 192 -9.54 20.33 -2.67
CA PRO A 192 -9.94 21.74 -2.80
C PRO A 192 -11.46 21.94 -2.96
N SER A 193 -12.24 20.87 -3.12
CA SER A 193 -13.71 20.94 -3.23
C SER A 193 -14.42 21.35 -1.94
N GLY A 194 -13.68 21.49 -0.82
CA GLY A 194 -14.26 21.84 0.48
C GLY A 194 -14.85 20.64 1.23
N THR A 195 -14.55 19.42 0.79
CA THR A 195 -14.84 18.19 1.53
C THR A 195 -13.77 17.94 2.61
N ALA A 196 -14.04 17.02 3.55
CA ALA A 196 -13.04 16.54 4.52
C ALA A 196 -12.02 15.57 3.89
N ALA A 197 -12.03 15.42 2.57
CA ALA A 197 -11.21 14.44 1.88
C ALA A 197 -9.75 14.90 1.68
N TYR A 198 -8.87 13.92 1.60
CA TYR A 198 -7.47 14.07 1.24
C TYR A 198 -7.18 13.38 -0.08
N VAL A 199 -6.27 13.95 -0.84
CA VAL A 199 -5.85 13.46 -2.14
C VAL A 199 -4.41 12.98 -2.06
N VAL A 200 -4.19 11.78 -2.56
CA VAL A 200 -2.88 11.19 -2.82
C VAL A 200 -2.63 11.22 -4.32
N THR A 201 -1.52 11.79 -4.76
CA THR A 201 -1.05 11.64 -6.14
C THR A 201 0.27 10.88 -6.19
N LEU A 202 0.37 10.01 -7.19
CA LEU A 202 1.57 9.28 -7.56
C LEU A 202 1.97 9.73 -8.96
N GLU A 203 3.18 10.22 -9.12
CA GLU A 203 3.71 10.72 -10.37
C GLU A 203 4.99 9.95 -10.71
N ASN A 204 4.89 9.14 -11.76
CA ASN A 204 6.00 8.38 -12.32
C ASN A 204 6.83 7.63 -11.25
N ILE A 205 6.15 6.82 -10.42
CA ILE A 205 6.85 6.00 -9.43
C ILE A 205 7.60 4.90 -10.16
N ARG A 206 8.94 4.95 -10.08
CA ARG A 206 9.85 4.04 -10.77
C ARG A 206 10.52 3.11 -9.77
N ALA A 207 10.34 1.82 -10.00
CA ALA A 207 10.93 0.75 -9.21
C ALA A 207 11.24 -0.45 -10.11
N ASN A 208 12.13 -1.34 -9.66
CA ASN A 208 12.37 -2.65 -10.27
C ASN A 208 12.90 -3.65 -9.24
N PHE A 209 12.77 -4.94 -9.50
CA PHE A 209 13.48 -5.94 -8.70
C PHE A 209 15.00 -5.80 -8.89
N GLU A 210 15.74 -6.02 -7.81
CA GLU A 210 17.19 -6.13 -7.85
C GLU A 210 17.59 -7.35 -8.69
N THR A 211 18.11 -7.09 -9.90
CA THR A 211 18.66 -8.05 -10.89
C THR A 211 17.90 -9.37 -11.01
N THR A 212 17.07 -9.50 -12.05
CA THR A 212 16.49 -10.82 -12.37
C THR A 212 17.58 -11.78 -12.87
N SER A 213 17.39 -13.09 -12.71
CA SER A 213 18.30 -14.12 -13.22
C SER A 213 18.52 -14.07 -14.75
N SER A 214 17.69 -13.33 -15.47
CA SER A 214 17.83 -13.07 -16.91
C SER A 214 18.72 -11.86 -17.26
N GLY A 215 19.15 -11.08 -16.26
CA GLY A 215 19.87 -9.83 -16.45
C GLY A 215 19.02 -8.68 -17.01
N LYS A 216 17.73 -8.90 -17.26
CA LYS A 216 16.79 -7.86 -17.69
C LYS A 216 16.22 -7.12 -16.49
N GLU A 217 16.16 -5.79 -16.59
CA GLU A 217 15.50 -4.92 -15.63
C GLU A 217 14.20 -4.38 -16.24
N TYR A 218 13.08 -4.61 -15.57
CA TYR A 218 11.78 -4.03 -15.93
C TYR A 218 11.49 -2.91 -14.93
N VAL A 219 11.59 -1.67 -15.41
CA VAL A 219 11.39 -0.49 -14.58
C VAL A 219 9.96 0.00 -14.72
N SER A 220 9.24 0.06 -13.60
CA SER A 220 7.89 0.61 -13.54
C SER A 220 7.87 2.11 -13.82
N ALA A 221 6.68 2.62 -14.17
CA ALA A 221 6.37 4.03 -14.32
C ALA A 221 4.89 4.22 -13.92
N TRP A 222 4.64 4.13 -12.61
CA TRP A 222 3.30 4.08 -12.03
C TRP A 222 2.76 5.47 -11.71
N ASN A 223 1.53 5.75 -12.10
CA ASN A 223 0.87 7.03 -11.86
C ASN A 223 -0.50 6.79 -11.22
N GLY A 224 -0.97 7.69 -10.38
CA GLY A 224 -2.26 7.50 -9.73
C GLY A 224 -2.78 8.71 -8.99
N ARG A 225 -4.09 8.70 -8.74
CA ARG A 225 -4.77 9.64 -7.87
C ARG A 225 -5.82 8.90 -7.06
N LEU A 226 -5.70 8.98 -5.73
CA LEU A 226 -6.67 8.44 -4.79
C LEU A 226 -7.21 9.56 -3.92
N THR A 227 -8.46 9.43 -3.53
CA THR A 227 -9.17 10.29 -2.58
C THR A 227 -9.49 9.45 -1.36
N LEU A 228 -9.13 9.94 -0.18
CA LEU A 228 -9.35 9.33 1.12
C LEU A 228 -10.27 10.24 1.92
N THR A 229 -11.39 9.73 2.42
CA THR A 229 -12.39 10.53 3.12
C THR A 229 -12.64 9.91 4.50
N PRO A 230 -12.21 10.57 5.58
CA PRO A 230 -12.58 10.19 6.94
C PRO A 230 -14.10 10.33 7.16
N GLU A 231 -14.64 9.66 8.18
CA GLU A 231 -16.09 9.60 8.43
C GLU A 231 -16.65 10.88 9.06
N GLU A 232 -16.09 11.35 10.19
CA GLU A 232 -16.71 12.42 10.98
C GLU A 232 -15.91 13.73 11.05
N ASP A 233 -14.62 13.75 10.70
CA ASP A 233 -13.75 14.92 10.91
C ASP A 233 -12.76 15.23 9.75
N GLU A 234 -12.31 16.49 9.71
CA GLU A 234 -11.11 16.91 8.95
C GLU A 234 -9.80 16.57 9.68
N SER A 235 -9.88 15.81 10.78
CA SER A 235 -8.72 15.39 11.56
C SER A 235 -8.18 14.07 11.00
N VAL A 236 -6.86 13.98 10.93
CA VAL A 236 -6.16 12.70 10.70
C VAL A 236 -5.46 12.21 11.96
N ALA A 237 -5.71 12.83 13.11
CA ALA A 237 -5.15 12.39 14.38
C ALA A 237 -5.58 10.94 14.64
N PHE A 238 -4.63 10.12 15.06
CA PHE A 238 -4.85 8.68 15.20
C PHE A 238 -6.04 8.35 16.11
N SER A 239 -6.19 9.08 17.21
CA SER A 239 -7.27 8.88 18.17
C SER A 239 -8.66 9.24 17.63
N ASP A 240 -8.75 10.05 16.57
CA ASP A 240 -10.03 10.40 15.94
C ASP A 240 -10.42 9.35 14.89
N ILE A 241 -9.44 8.81 14.15
CA ILE A 241 -9.73 7.94 12.99
C ILE A 241 -9.66 6.44 13.28
N TRP A 242 -9.20 6.04 14.47
CA TRP A 242 -8.88 4.63 14.77
C TRP A 242 -10.10 3.70 14.70
N ASP A 243 -11.23 4.13 15.24
CA ASP A 243 -12.47 3.34 15.28
C ASP A 243 -13.41 3.62 14.09
N ASP A 244 -13.02 4.55 13.21
CA ASP A 244 -13.84 5.05 12.11
C ASP A 244 -13.48 4.41 10.77
N ASP A 245 -14.44 4.45 9.84
CA ASP A 245 -14.24 3.98 8.48
C ASP A 245 -13.49 5.04 7.64
N LEU A 246 -12.45 4.59 6.93
CA LEU A 246 -11.77 5.41 5.93
C LEU A 246 -12.28 5.05 4.53
N LYS A 247 -13.00 5.96 3.89
CA LYS A 247 -13.49 5.76 2.52
C LYS A 247 -12.40 6.08 1.50
N ALA A 248 -12.29 5.27 0.46
CA ALA A 248 -11.30 5.45 -0.59
C ALA A 248 -11.86 5.22 -1.99
N ASP A 249 -11.58 6.17 -2.88
CA ASP A 249 -11.90 6.10 -4.30
C ASP A 249 -10.71 6.58 -5.12
N GLY A 250 -10.43 5.92 -6.24
CA GLY A 250 -9.32 6.36 -7.08
C GLY A 250 -8.85 5.32 -8.06
N ALA A 251 -7.85 5.72 -8.84
CA ALA A 251 -7.23 4.86 -9.82
C ALA A 251 -5.73 5.12 -9.92
N ALA A 252 -5.01 4.09 -10.33
CA ALA A 252 -3.61 4.16 -10.67
C ALA A 252 -3.32 3.24 -11.86
N GLN A 253 -2.32 3.56 -12.67
CA GLN A 253 -1.96 2.78 -13.84
C GLN A 253 -0.55 3.12 -14.31
N GLY A 254 -0.02 2.26 -15.17
CA GLY A 254 1.22 2.50 -15.89
C GLY A 254 2.02 1.23 -16.11
N LEU A 255 3.30 1.41 -16.39
CA LEU A 255 4.24 0.30 -16.50
C LEU A 255 4.51 -0.28 -15.12
N SER A 256 4.46 -1.60 -15.00
CA SER A 256 4.74 -2.32 -13.76
C SER A 256 6.18 -2.83 -13.68
N ILE A 257 6.57 -3.39 -12.55
CA ILE A 257 7.86 -4.07 -12.34
C ILE A 257 7.96 -5.45 -12.99
N TYR A 258 6.89 -5.91 -13.63
CA TYR A 258 6.83 -7.23 -14.25
C TYR A 258 7.09 -7.15 -15.75
N ALA A 259 7.59 -8.24 -16.31
CA ALA A 259 7.73 -8.41 -17.75
C ALA A 259 6.35 -8.61 -18.41
N ASN A 260 6.18 -8.09 -19.62
CA ASN A 260 5.06 -8.48 -20.48
C ASN A 260 5.23 -9.93 -21.00
N SER A 261 4.18 -10.46 -21.65
CA SER A 261 4.19 -11.84 -22.17
C SER A 261 5.32 -12.17 -23.16
N THR A 262 5.90 -11.18 -23.84
CA THR A 262 7.05 -11.37 -24.75
C THR A 262 8.40 -11.08 -24.11
N GLU A 263 8.45 -10.74 -22.82
CA GLU A 263 9.65 -10.35 -22.08
C GLU A 263 10.49 -9.25 -22.76
N THR A 264 9.82 -8.33 -23.47
CA THR A 264 10.48 -7.26 -24.25
C THR A 264 10.30 -5.90 -23.62
N ALA A 265 9.30 -5.74 -22.76
CA ALA A 265 9.00 -4.49 -22.08
C ALA A 265 8.35 -4.75 -20.71
N PRO A 266 8.31 -3.75 -19.81
CA PRO A 266 7.47 -3.82 -18.63
C PRO A 266 5.99 -3.95 -18.99
N MET A 267 5.26 -4.74 -18.22
CA MET A 267 3.84 -5.00 -18.41
C MET A 267 2.99 -3.81 -17.96
N GLY A 268 2.05 -3.36 -18.79
CA GLY A 268 1.05 -2.35 -18.43
C GLY A 268 -0.04 -2.92 -17.52
N LEU A 269 -0.24 -2.29 -16.34
CA LEU A 269 -1.31 -2.63 -15.41
C LEU A 269 -2.11 -1.39 -15.02
N SER A 270 -3.36 -1.60 -14.61
CA SER A 270 -4.21 -0.56 -14.01
C SER A 270 -4.98 -1.09 -12.81
N TYR A 271 -5.14 -0.23 -11.82
CA TYR A 271 -5.83 -0.42 -10.55
C TYR A 271 -6.92 0.63 -10.41
N LYS A 272 -8.10 0.24 -9.94
CA LYS A 272 -9.15 1.16 -9.51
C LYS A 272 -9.84 0.64 -8.27
N VAL A 273 -10.00 1.50 -7.27
CA VAL A 273 -10.87 1.25 -6.12
C VAL A 273 -12.13 2.11 -6.25
N GLN A 274 -13.29 1.50 -6.00
CA GLN A 274 -14.59 2.13 -6.04
C GLN A 274 -15.39 1.82 -4.80
N GLY A 275 -15.85 2.86 -4.11
CA GLY A 275 -16.59 2.74 -2.86
C GLY A 275 -15.84 1.91 -1.82
N GLY A 276 -14.50 2.04 -1.80
CA GLY A 276 -13.67 1.30 -0.86
C GLY A 276 -13.90 1.80 0.55
N VAL A 277 -14.11 0.89 1.50
CA VAL A 277 -14.16 1.18 2.93
C VAL A 277 -13.03 0.44 3.59
N TYR A 278 -12.23 1.16 4.37
CA TYR A 278 -11.04 0.63 5.03
C TYR A 278 -11.12 0.85 6.53
N ASN A 279 -10.83 -0.21 7.30
CA ASN A 279 -10.79 -0.13 8.75
C ASN A 279 -9.34 -0.31 9.21
N PHE A 280 -9.04 0.25 10.37
CA PHE A 280 -7.77 0.08 11.04
C PHE A 280 -7.78 -1.21 11.86
N PHE A 281 -6.70 -1.97 11.75
CA PHE A 281 -6.49 -3.19 12.51
C PHE A 281 -5.16 -3.11 13.22
N SER A 282 -5.12 -3.57 14.46
CA SER A 282 -3.89 -3.68 15.24
C SER A 282 -3.36 -5.09 15.12
N ARG A 283 -2.06 -5.22 14.90
CA ARG A 283 -1.34 -6.47 15.04
C ARG A 283 -0.45 -6.37 16.28
N VAL A 284 -0.84 -7.07 17.33
CA VAL A 284 -0.06 -7.22 18.56
C VAL A 284 0.33 -8.69 18.73
N ALA A 285 1.60 -8.98 18.52
CA ALA A 285 2.22 -10.28 18.74
C ALA A 285 3.45 -10.11 19.64
N SER A 286 3.97 -11.20 20.21
CA SER A 286 5.03 -11.17 21.23
C SER A 286 6.26 -10.32 20.86
N ASN A 287 6.56 -10.17 19.56
CA ASN A 287 7.69 -9.40 19.03
C ASN A 287 7.29 -8.36 17.97
N SER A 288 6.00 -8.03 17.82
CA SER A 288 5.54 -7.11 16.78
C SER A 288 4.29 -6.36 17.24
N VAL A 289 4.35 -5.04 17.21
CA VAL A 289 3.23 -4.14 17.47
C VAL A 289 3.14 -3.19 16.29
N GLY A 290 1.97 -3.10 15.66
CA GLY A 290 1.75 -2.20 14.54
C GLY A 290 0.27 -2.08 14.18
N VAL A 291 -0.04 -1.07 13.38
CA VAL A 291 -1.38 -0.87 12.81
C VAL A 291 -1.31 -0.93 11.29
N TYR A 292 -2.37 -1.47 10.67
CA TYR A 292 -2.51 -1.51 9.23
C TYR A 292 -3.97 -1.24 8.85
N THR A 293 -4.17 -0.77 7.62
CA THR A 293 -5.52 -0.60 7.05
C THR A 293 -5.86 -1.79 6.17
N GLN A 294 -7.12 -2.22 6.20
CA GLN A 294 -7.62 -3.33 5.40
C GLN A 294 -8.96 -2.94 4.81
N ILE A 295 -9.13 -3.19 3.52
CA ILE A 295 -10.42 -3.01 2.85
C ILE A 295 -11.42 -4.02 3.43
N VAL A 296 -12.60 -3.53 3.80
CA VAL A 296 -13.71 -4.31 4.36
C VAL A 296 -14.94 -4.31 3.45
N GLU A 297 -15.10 -3.29 2.62
CA GLU A 297 -16.17 -3.15 1.64
C GLU A 297 -15.65 -2.44 0.38
N GLY A 298 -16.34 -2.66 -0.74
CA GLY A 298 -16.08 -1.98 -2.01
C GLY A 298 -15.46 -2.90 -3.07
N SER A 299 -15.15 -2.32 -4.23
CA SER A 299 -14.61 -3.07 -5.36
C SER A 299 -13.19 -2.60 -5.71
N GLN A 300 -12.30 -3.56 -5.92
CA GLN A 300 -10.99 -3.35 -6.53
C GLN A 300 -10.95 -4.00 -7.91
N ILE A 301 -10.66 -3.19 -8.92
CA ILE A 301 -10.66 -3.59 -10.32
C ILE A 301 -9.22 -3.50 -10.81
N CYS A 302 -8.73 -4.60 -11.39
CA CYS A 302 -7.39 -4.70 -11.93
C CYS A 302 -7.44 -5.15 -13.40
N GLU A 303 -6.60 -4.56 -14.25
CA GLU A 303 -6.63 -4.83 -15.68
C GLU A 303 -5.26 -4.69 -16.36
N PHE A 304 -4.97 -5.59 -17.31
CA PHE A 304 -3.88 -5.41 -18.28
C PHE A 304 -4.21 -4.27 -19.25
N MET A 305 -3.28 -3.37 -19.49
CA MET A 305 -3.57 -2.18 -20.30
C MET A 305 -3.62 -2.46 -21.81
N GLN A 306 -2.90 -3.47 -22.30
CA GLN A 306 -2.81 -3.78 -23.73
C GLN A 306 -2.79 -5.29 -24.01
N VAL A 307 -3.21 -5.70 -25.21
CA VAL A 307 -3.16 -7.12 -25.62
C VAL A 307 -1.75 -7.70 -25.62
N GLY A 308 -0.73 -6.87 -25.90
CA GLY A 308 0.68 -7.29 -25.86
C GLY A 308 1.27 -7.43 -24.44
N ASP A 309 0.49 -7.13 -23.40
CA ASP A 309 0.92 -7.27 -22.01
C ASP A 309 0.82 -8.72 -21.51
N TYR A 310 -0.12 -9.50 -22.07
CA TYR A 310 -0.47 -10.84 -21.59
C TYR A 310 -0.60 -11.84 -22.73
N ASP A 311 -0.76 -13.13 -22.39
CA ASP A 311 -1.12 -14.19 -23.34
C ASP A 311 -2.63 -14.44 -23.24
N PRO A 312 -3.44 -14.11 -24.26
CA PRO A 312 -4.90 -14.32 -24.22
C PRO A 312 -5.34 -15.78 -24.08
N THR A 313 -4.45 -16.74 -24.35
CA THR A 313 -4.73 -18.17 -24.13
C THR A 313 -4.63 -18.55 -22.65
N LEU A 314 -3.81 -17.84 -21.88
CA LEU A 314 -3.66 -18.01 -20.43
C LEU A 314 -4.60 -17.09 -19.64
N PHE A 315 -4.88 -15.90 -20.20
CA PHE A 315 -5.76 -14.90 -19.61
C PHE A 315 -6.90 -14.58 -20.58
N PRO A 316 -8.01 -15.34 -20.53
CA PRO A 316 -9.13 -15.16 -21.46
C PRO A 316 -9.86 -13.81 -21.29
N SER A 317 -9.64 -13.10 -20.18
CA SER A 317 -10.07 -11.72 -19.98
C SER A 317 -8.91 -10.88 -19.44
N PRO A 318 -8.76 -9.61 -19.88
CA PRO A 318 -7.72 -8.72 -19.37
C PRO A 318 -8.04 -8.15 -17.98
N LYS A 319 -9.27 -8.33 -17.48
CA LYS A 319 -9.82 -7.59 -16.35
C LYS A 319 -10.38 -8.53 -15.29
N VAL A 320 -10.14 -8.19 -14.03
CA VAL A 320 -10.70 -8.84 -12.85
C VAL A 320 -11.29 -7.79 -11.92
N GLU A 321 -12.37 -8.14 -11.23
CA GLU A 321 -12.91 -7.35 -10.12
C GLU A 321 -12.96 -8.21 -8.85
N CYS A 322 -12.41 -7.71 -7.76
CA CYS A 322 -12.53 -8.28 -6.43
C CYS A 322 -13.44 -7.38 -5.60
N LYS A 323 -14.62 -7.89 -5.23
CA LYS A 323 -15.58 -7.18 -4.37
C LYS A 323 -15.47 -7.67 -2.93
N TRP A 324 -15.16 -6.77 -2.02
CA TRP A 324 -14.94 -7.04 -0.60
C TRP A 324 -16.23 -6.90 0.19
N THR A 325 -16.37 -7.75 1.21
CA THR A 325 -17.51 -7.72 2.13
C THR A 325 -17.07 -8.22 3.50
N TYR A 326 -17.48 -7.50 4.54
CA TYR A 326 -17.23 -7.84 5.93
C TYR A 326 -18.57 -8.09 6.64
N GLU A 327 -18.88 -9.37 6.86
CA GLU A 327 -20.14 -9.79 7.47
C GLU A 327 -19.87 -10.75 8.62
N GLY A 328 -20.54 -10.54 9.76
CA GLY A 328 -20.44 -11.43 10.93
C GLY A 328 -19.03 -11.59 11.50
N GLY A 329 -18.19 -10.56 11.38
CA GLY A 329 -16.80 -10.58 11.84
C GLY A 329 -15.83 -11.27 10.88
N ARG A 330 -16.28 -11.68 9.70
CA ARG A 330 -15.47 -12.36 8.68
C ARG A 330 -15.32 -11.49 7.45
N LEU A 331 -14.07 -11.23 7.09
CA LEU A 331 -13.72 -10.63 5.81
C LEU A 331 -13.79 -11.71 4.71
N SER A 332 -14.47 -11.38 3.62
CA SER A 332 -14.55 -12.20 2.42
C SER A 332 -14.44 -11.32 1.18
N TYR A 333 -14.09 -11.92 0.05
CA TYR A 333 -14.18 -11.23 -1.23
C TYR A 333 -14.64 -12.15 -2.34
N THR A 334 -15.39 -11.61 -3.30
CA THR A 334 -15.83 -12.30 -4.49
C THR A 334 -15.03 -11.82 -5.70
N VAL A 335 -14.38 -12.76 -6.37
CA VAL A 335 -13.62 -12.55 -7.59
C VAL A 335 -14.55 -12.72 -8.78
N PHE A 336 -14.67 -11.71 -9.64
CA PHE A 336 -15.39 -11.76 -10.91
C PHE A 336 -14.37 -11.74 -12.06
N TYR A 337 -14.36 -12.81 -12.85
CA TYR A 337 -13.39 -12.97 -13.94
C TYR A 337 -13.96 -13.80 -15.08
N ASN A 338 -13.89 -13.26 -16.31
CA ASN A 338 -14.29 -13.97 -17.54
C ASN A 338 -15.68 -14.63 -17.48
N GLY A 339 -16.66 -13.95 -16.87
CA GLY A 339 -18.03 -14.47 -16.70
C GLY A 339 -18.21 -15.48 -15.56
N PHE A 340 -17.14 -15.80 -14.82
CA PHE A 340 -17.18 -16.64 -13.63
C PHE A 340 -17.06 -15.79 -12.36
N SER A 341 -17.56 -16.32 -11.25
CA SER A 341 -17.42 -15.72 -9.93
C SER A 341 -17.03 -16.76 -8.87
N TYR A 342 -16.17 -16.39 -7.93
CA TYR A 342 -15.77 -17.26 -6.82
C TYR A 342 -15.53 -16.45 -5.54
N THR A 343 -16.08 -16.89 -4.41
CA THR A 343 -15.96 -16.20 -3.11
C THR A 343 -14.95 -16.90 -2.21
N ILE A 344 -14.09 -16.12 -1.57
CA ILE A 344 -13.01 -16.56 -0.66
C ILE A 344 -13.34 -16.13 0.78
#